data_AF-A0A7J4TCJ4-F1
#
_entry.id   AF-A0A7J4TCJ4-F1
#
_cell.length_a   1.000
_cell.length_b   1.000
_cell.length_c   1.000
_cell.angle_alpha   90.00
_cell.angle_beta   90.00
_cell.angle_gamma   90.00
#
_symmetry.space_group_name_H-M   'P 1'
#
loop_
_entity.id
_entity.type
_entity.pdbx_description
1 polymer ?
#
loop_
_entity_poly.entity_id
_entity_poly.type
_entity_poly.pdbx_seq_one_letter_code
_entity_poly.pdbx_strand_id
1 'polypeptide(L)' 'MKLPLLSSAELCRFLEKEGFSLVRQRGSHRFYRHPDGRTTVVPMHANKDIKRTLLHGILKEIKMSREDFFEKYK' A
#
# COMPACT_ATOMS: atom_id res chain seq x y z
N MET A 1 -11.33 -1.98 14.08
CA MET A 1 -10.03 -2.66 14.30
C MET A 1 -8.86 -1.70 14.06
N LYS A 2 -7.74 -1.89 14.76
CA LYS A 2 -6.54 -1.05 14.67
C LYS A 2 -5.64 -1.57 13.54
N LEU A 3 -5.30 -0.72 12.56
CA LEU A 3 -4.43 -1.12 11.45
C LEU A 3 -3.06 -1.62 11.95
N PRO A 4 -2.47 -2.66 11.33
CA PRO A 4 -1.16 -3.17 11.71
C PRO A 4 -0.07 -2.15 11.39
N LEU A 5 1.11 -2.37 11.96
CA LEU A 5 2.34 -1.73 11.48
C LEU A 5 2.88 -2.63 10.37
N LEU A 6 3.23 -2.02 9.24
CA LEU A 6 3.73 -2.71 8.05
C LEU A 6 4.99 -2.00 7.59
N SER A 7 6.01 -2.77 7.23
CA SER A 7 7.13 -2.24 6.48
C SER A 7 6.69 -1.77 5.09
N SER A 8 7.49 -0.89 4.47
CA SER A 8 7.26 -0.46 3.08
C SER A 8 7.25 -1.65 2.11
N ALA A 9 8.08 -2.66 2.39
CA ALA A 9 8.19 -3.86 1.57
C ALA A 9 6.94 -4.75 1.67
N GLU A 10 6.36 -4.91 2.86
CA GLU A 10 5.11 -5.66 3.04
C GLU A 10 3.95 -5.01 2.30
N LEU A 11 3.83 -3.67 2.37
CA LEU A 11 2.80 -2.97 1.64
C LEU A 11 2.97 -3.09 0.11
N CYS A 12 4.20 -3.03 -0.40
CA CYS A 12 4.46 -3.23 -1.82
C CYS A 12 4.02 -4.63 -2.28
N ARG A 13 4.40 -5.68 -1.55
CA ARG A 13 3.99 -7.06 -1.85
C ARG A 13 2.48 -7.24 -1.81
N PHE A 14 1.82 -6.61 -0.83
CA PHE A 14 0.37 -6.61 -0.74
C PHE A 14 -0.27 -5.97 -1.96
N LEU A 15 0.19 -4.78 -2.37
CA LEU A 15 -0.33 -4.09 -3.56
C LEU A 15 -0.15 -4.94 -4.83
N GLU A 16 1.01 -5.57 -5.00
CA GLU A 16 1.28 -6.46 -6.13
C GLU A 16 0.34 -7.67 -6.15
N LYS A 17 0.07 -8.29 -4.99
CA LYS A 17 -0.91 -9.37 -4.84
C LYS A 17 -2.34 -8.91 -5.18
N GLU A 18 -2.68 -7.66 -4.90
CA GLU A 18 -3.96 -7.04 -5.23
C GLU A 18 -4.04 -6.53 -6.69
N GLY A 19 -3.06 -6.88 -7.53
CA GLY A 19 -3.08 -6.58 -8.96
C GLY A 19 -2.57 -5.19 -9.32
N PHE A 20 -1.98 -4.45 -8.38
CA PHE A 20 -1.27 -3.21 -8.72
C PHE A 20 0.11 -3.53 -9.30
N SER A 21 0.54 -2.74 -10.26
CA SER A 21 1.90 -2.81 -10.81
C SER A 21 2.67 -1.53 -10.49
N LEU A 22 3.96 -1.68 -10.19
CA LEU A 22 4.89 -0.56 -10.07
C LEU A 22 5.09 0.06 -11.45
N VAL A 23 4.64 1.31 -11.63
CA VAL A 23 4.76 2.01 -12.93
C VAL A 23 5.98 2.92 -12.98
N ARG A 24 6.32 3.56 -11.85
CA ARG A 24 7.51 4.43 -11.76
C ARG A 24 8.05 4.51 -10.34
N GLN A 25 9.34 4.80 -10.22
CA GLN A 25 9.97 5.16 -8.96
C GLN A 25 10.71 6.50 -9.13
N ARG A 26 10.57 7.40 -8.15
CA ARG A 26 11.33 8.66 -8.06
C ARG A 26 11.94 8.76 -6.68
N GLY A 27 13.27 8.64 -6.61
CA GLY A 27 13.97 8.50 -5.32
C GLY A 27 13.41 7.32 -4.53
N SER A 28 13.04 7.55 -3.28
CA SER A 28 12.42 6.55 -2.41
C SER A 28 10.91 6.36 -2.64
N HIS A 29 10.26 7.06 -3.55
CA HIS A 29 8.81 6.95 -3.73
C HIS A 29 8.45 6.05 -4.90
N ARG A 30 7.68 5.00 -4.64
CA ARG A 30 7.15 4.06 -5.64
C ARG A 30 5.71 4.40 -5.97
N PHE A 31 5.39 4.55 -7.24
CA PHE A 31 4.02 4.81 -7.71
C PHE A 31 3.43 3.55 -8.34
N TYR A 32 2.29 3.13 -7.80
CA TYR A 32 1.57 1.93 -8.21
C TYR A 32 0.29 2.30 -8.95
N ARG A 33 -0.08 1.49 -9.95
CA ARG A 33 -1.32 1.60 -10.70
C ARG A 33 -1.96 0.23 -10.86
N HIS A 34 -3.27 0.16 -10.65
CA HIS A 34 -4.08 -1.01 -10.98
C HIS A 34 -4.74 -0.81 -12.37
N PRO A 35 -4.97 -1.88 -13.15
CA PRO A 35 -5.60 -1.78 -14.48
C PRO A 35 -6.95 -1.05 -14.49
N ASP A 36 -7.71 -1.13 -13.40
CA ASP A 36 -9.01 -0.41 -13.24
C ASP A 36 -8.89 1.10 -12.98
N GLY A 37 -7.67 1.65 -12.96
CA GLY A 37 -7.41 3.08 -12.80
C GLY A 37 -7.10 3.54 -11.38
N ARG A 38 -7.19 2.68 -10.36
CA ARG A 38 -6.71 3.03 -9.00
C ARG A 38 -5.20 3.25 -8.98
N THR A 39 -4.74 4.17 -8.14
CA THR A 39 -3.32 4.51 -8.01
C THR A 39 -2.96 4.84 -6.57
N THR A 40 -1.71 4.61 -6.18
CA THR A 40 -1.19 5.05 -4.88
C THR A 40 0.33 5.25 -4.92
N VAL A 41 0.88 5.91 -3.90
CA VAL A 41 2.32 6.09 -3.72
C VAL A 41 2.77 5.48 -2.40
N VAL A 42 3.79 4.64 -2.45
CA VAL A 42 4.43 4.05 -1.28
C VAL A 42 5.81 4.68 -1.09
N PRO A 43 6.07 5.38 0.04
CA PRO A 43 7.42 5.79 0.40
C PRO A 43 8.22 4.57 0.87
N MET A 44 9.44 4.42 0.35
CA MET A 44 10.34 3.32 0.64
C MET A 44 11.38 3.78 1.67
N HIS A 45 11.11 3.47 2.94
CA HIS A 45 12.06 3.68 4.03
C HIS A 45 12.41 2.34 4.66
N ALA A 46 13.63 1.84 4.40
CA ALA A 46 14.05 0.48 4.76
C ALA A 46 13.97 0.19 6.28
N ASN A 47 14.09 1.21 7.13
CA ASN A 47 14.16 1.06 8.59
C ASN A 47 12.92 1.57 9.33
N LYS A 48 11.80 1.83 8.62
CA LYS A 48 10.60 2.40 9.24
C LYS A 48 9.32 1.74 8.75
N ASP A 49 8.48 1.41 9.71
CA ASP A 49 7.10 1.04 9.44
C ASP A 49 6.31 2.23 8.88
N ILE A 50 5.36 1.89 8.02
CA ILE A 50 4.36 2.81 7.53
C ILE A 50 3.45 3.20 8.69
N LYS A 51 3.38 4.50 8.95
CA LYS A 51 2.44 5.07 9.93
C LYS A 51 1.02 4.65 9.56
N ARG A 52 0.22 4.28 10.57
CA ARG A 52 -1.19 3.90 10.37
C ARG A 52 -2.01 4.91 9.59
N THR A 53 -1.73 6.20 9.76
CA THR A 53 -2.39 7.29 9.02
C THR A 53 -2.10 7.20 7.52
N LEU A 54 -0.85 6.91 7.15
CA LEU A 54 -0.45 6.73 5.76
C LEU A 54 -1.07 5.46 5.18
N LEU A 55 -1.00 4.33 5.91
CA LEU A 55 -1.65 3.09 5.48
C LEU A 55 -3.16 3.32 5.25
N HIS A 56 -3.83 4.03 6.15
CA HIS A 56 -5.24 4.37 5.99
C HIS A 56 -5.52 5.26 4.77
N GLY A 57 -4.64 6.22 4.47
CA GLY A 57 -4.72 7.03 3.25
C GLY A 57 -4.60 6.18 2.00
N ILE A 58 -3.61 5.28 1.97
CA ILE A 58 -3.38 4.35 0.86
C ILE A 58 -4.60 3.44 0.65
N LEU A 59 -5.17 2.87 1.71
CA LEU A 59 -6.39 2.05 1.63
C LEU A 59 -7.56 2.82 1.00
N LYS A 60 -7.72 4.11 1.31
CA LYS A 60 -8.74 4.96 0.67
C LYS A 60 -8.46 5.17 -0.82
N GLU A 61 -7.22 5.47 -1.20
CA GLU A 61 -6.81 5.66 -2.61
C GLU A 61 -7.07 4.41 -3.45
N ILE A 62 -6.81 3.22 -2.88
CA ILE A 62 -7.06 1.94 -3.54
C ILE A 62 -8.49 1.41 -3.33
N LYS A 63 -9.39 2.22 -2.76
CA LYS A 63 -10.81 1.88 -2.50
C LYS A 63 -10.99 0.55 -1.75
N MET A 64 -10.16 0.29 -0.76
CA MET A 64 -10.21 -0.91 0.06
C MET A 64 -10.69 -0.58 1.47
N SER A 65 -11.72 -1.31 1.95
CA SER A 65 -12.18 -1.17 3.33
C SER A 65 -11.15 -1.76 4.30
N ARG A 66 -11.26 -1.42 5.59
CA ARG A 66 -10.33 -2.00 6.59
C ARG A 66 -10.60 -3.49 6.75
N GLU A 67 -11.87 -3.87 6.68
CA GLU A 67 -12.37 -5.23 6.78
C GLU A 67 -11.80 -6.08 5.64
N ASP A 68 -11.92 -5.63 4.39
CA ASP A 68 -11.33 -6.31 3.23
C ASP A 68 -9.82 -6.43 3.35
N PHE A 69 -9.16 -5.37 3.83
CA PHE A 69 -7.72 -5.40 4.06
C PHE A 69 -7.34 -6.49 5.07
N PHE A 70 -8.04 -6.61 6.20
CA PHE A 70 -7.75 -7.63 7.21
C PHE A 70 -7.99 -9.06 6.73
N GLU A 71 -9.01 -9.28 5.88
CA GLU A 71 -9.27 -10.58 5.29
C GLU A 71 -8.17 -10.99 4.29
N LYS A 72 -7.64 -10.03 3.52
CA LYS A 72 -6.65 -10.29 2.47
C LYS A 72 -5.19 -10.24 2.92
N TYR A 73 -4.91 -9.53 4.01
CA TYR A 73 -3.58 -9.35 4.57
C TYR A 73 -3.11 -10.53 5.42
N LYS A 74 -4.01 -11.41 5.85
CA LYS A 74 -3.66 -12.66 6.55
C LYS A 74 -2.91 -13.65 5.67
#